data_AF-A0A496VP23-F1
#
_entry.id   AF-A0A496VP23-F1
#
_cell.length_a   1.000
_cell.length_b   1.000
_cell.length_c   1.000
_cell.angle_alpha   90.00
_cell.angle_beta   90.00
_cell.angle_gamma   90.00
#
_symmetry.space_group_name_H-M   'P 1'
#
loop_
_entity.id
_entity.type
_entity.pdbx_description
1 polymer ?
#
loop_
_entity_poly.entity_id
_entity_poly.type
_entity_poly.pdbx_seq_one_letter_code
_entity_poly.pdbx_strand_id
1 'polypeptide(L)'
;MPRENNSRTKDLVDIYLLVKTASCDLEKLWHALKMTFERRKTHPIPEFLSPPPKEWAVQFSVLARDVGIETNYSVVFKFVLDWYKHLLKKSTDFH
;
A
#
# COMPACT_ATOMS: atom_id res chain seq x y z
N MET A 1 -15.98 20.84 2.94
CA MET A 1 -14.75 20.57 3.72
C MET A 1 -13.70 19.98 2.77
N PRO A 2 -12.46 20.48 2.71
CA PRO A 2 -11.49 20.00 1.73
C PRO A 2 -10.96 18.63 2.17
N ARG A 3 -11.22 17.58 1.38
CA ARG A 3 -10.80 16.19 1.62
C ARG A 3 -9.58 15.79 0.77
N GLU A 4 -8.67 16.72 0.45
CA GLU A 4 -7.76 16.47 -0.67
C GLU A 4 -6.36 15.95 -0.29
N ASN A 5 -5.87 16.10 0.94
CA ASN A 5 -4.52 15.62 1.30
C ASN A 5 -4.46 14.32 2.12
N ASN A 6 -5.57 13.84 2.68
CA ASN A 6 -5.54 12.72 3.64
C ASN A 6 -5.73 11.35 2.97
N SER A 7 -6.08 11.32 1.68
CA SER A 7 -6.42 10.06 0.99
C SER A 7 -5.20 9.13 0.90
N ARG A 8 -4.02 9.66 0.58
CA ARG A 8 -2.82 8.84 0.37
C ARG A 8 -2.25 8.29 1.68
N THR A 9 -2.37 9.05 2.77
CA THR A 9 -2.01 8.56 4.11
C THR A 9 -2.95 7.46 4.55
N LYS A 10 -4.25 7.59 4.27
CA LYS A 10 -5.22 6.53 4.54
C LYS A 10 -4.95 5.28 3.69
N ASP A 11 -4.66 5.43 2.40
CA ASP A 11 -4.34 4.31 1.51
C ASP A 11 -3.21 3.45 2.11
N LEU A 12 -2.18 4.06 2.72
CA LEU A 12 -1.08 3.33 3.35
C LEU A 12 -1.56 2.50 4.56
N VAL A 13 -2.41 3.05 5.41
CA VAL A 13 -3.01 2.34 6.56
C VAL A 13 -3.86 1.18 6.07
N ASP A 14 -4.72 1.41 5.08
CA ASP A 14 -5.60 0.40 4.52
C ASP A 14 -4.79 -0.75 3.89
N ILE A 15 -3.77 -0.44 3.10
CA ILE A 15 -2.87 -1.46 2.50
C ILE A 15 -2.15 -2.26 3.59
N TYR A 16 -1.64 -1.60 4.63
CA TYR A 16 -0.98 -2.29 5.73
C TYR A 16 -1.93 -3.29 6.43
N LEU A 17 -3.16 -2.86 6.73
CA LEU A 17 -4.14 -3.73 7.35
C LEU A 17 -4.51 -4.89 6.45
N LEU A 18 -4.77 -4.64 5.17
CA LEU A 18 -5.07 -5.68 4.19
C LEU A 18 -3.94 -6.72 4.12
N VAL A 19 -2.70 -6.28 3.96
CA VAL A 19 -1.54 -7.18 3.85
C VAL A 19 -1.29 -7.96 5.15
N LYS A 20 -1.47 -7.32 6.31
CA LYS A 20 -1.23 -7.94 7.62
C LYS A 20 -2.29 -8.96 8.00
N THR A 21 -3.55 -8.74 7.59
CA THR A 21 -4.71 -9.50 8.10
C THR A 21 -5.30 -10.44 7.05
N ALA A 22 -5.19 -10.13 5.76
CA ALA A 22 -5.77 -10.95 4.71
C ALA A 22 -4.81 -12.03 4.24
N SER A 23 -5.30 -13.27 4.15
CA SER A 23 -4.70 -14.30 3.33
C SER A 23 -4.96 -13.97 1.86
N CYS A 24 -4.04 -13.26 1.22
CA CYS A 24 -4.14 -12.93 -0.19
C CYS A 24 -3.52 -14.03 -1.06
N ASP A 25 -4.32 -14.56 -1.98
CA ASP A 25 -3.82 -15.33 -3.13
C ASP A 25 -3.01 -14.37 -4.03
N LEU A 26 -1.68 -14.49 -3.97
CA LEU A 26 -0.76 -13.55 -4.60
C LEU A 26 -0.93 -13.52 -6.12
N GLU A 27 -1.27 -14.65 -6.74
CA GLU A 27 -1.48 -14.74 -8.18
C GLU A 27 -2.75 -13.99 -8.59
N LYS A 28 -3.86 -14.23 -7.91
CA LYS A 28 -5.12 -13.49 -8.17
C LYS A 28 -4.96 -12.00 -7.93
N LEU A 29 -4.25 -11.63 -6.85
CA LEU A 29 -3.99 -10.23 -6.54
C LEU A 29 -3.14 -9.55 -7.62
N TRP A 30 -2.12 -10.25 -8.14
CA TRP A 30 -1.31 -9.74 -9.24
C TRP A 30 -2.11 -9.51 -10.53
N HIS A 31 -2.96 -10.47 -10.91
CA HIS A 31 -3.85 -10.33 -12.06
C HIS A 31 -4.81 -9.15 -11.90
N ALA A 32 -5.42 -9.00 -10.72
CA ALA A 32 -6.32 -7.88 -10.41
C ALA A 32 -5.58 -6.52 -10.46
N LEU A 33 -4.33 -6.47 -9.99
CA LEU A 33 -3.48 -5.29 -10.10
C LEU A 33 -3.20 -4.94 -11.56
N LYS A 34 -2.74 -5.89 -12.37
CA LYS A 34 -2.49 -5.70 -13.82
C LYS A 34 -3.73 -5.13 -14.52
N MET A 35 -4.87 -5.79 -14.38
CA MET A 35 -6.14 -5.33 -14.96
C MET A 35 -6.53 -3.92 -14.51
N THR A 36 -6.31 -3.59 -13.23
CA THR A 36 -6.66 -2.27 -12.70
C THR A 36 -5.81 -1.17 -13.29
N PHE A 37 -4.50 -1.39 -13.44
CA PHE A 37 -3.57 -0.42 -14.02
C PHE A 37 -3.77 -0.29 -15.53
N GLU A 38 -3.94 -1.41 -16.25
CA GLU A 38 -4.26 -1.43 -17.68
C GLU A 38 -5.55 -0.70 -18.01
N ARG A 39 -6.56 -0.79 -17.13
CA ARG A 39 -7.82 -0.06 -17.28
C ARG A 39 -7.67 1.43 -17.02
N ARG A 40 -6.88 1.83 -16.02
CA ARG A 40 -6.68 3.25 -15.65
C ARG A 40 -5.80 4.00 -16.65
N LYS A 41 -4.85 3.33 -17.32
CA LYS A 41 -3.96 3.88 -18.38
C LYS A 41 -3.23 5.19 -18.03
N THR A 42 -3.02 5.48 -16.75
CA THR A 42 -2.31 6.68 -16.30
C THR A 42 -0.80 6.46 -16.20
N HIS A 43 -0.39 5.31 -15.67
CA HIS A 43 1.00 4.91 -15.50
C HIS A 43 1.06 3.38 -15.36
N PRO A 44 2.22 2.73 -15.64
CA PRO A 44 2.40 1.31 -15.37
C PRO A 44 2.38 1.02 -13.85
N ILE A 45 2.36 -0.28 -13.52
CA ILE A 45 2.59 -0.73 -12.15
C ILE A 45 4.01 -0.29 -11.72
N PRO A 46 4.18 0.43 -10.60
CA PRO A 46 5.48 0.92 -10.18
C PRO A 46 6.41 -0.22 -9.77
N GLU A 47 7.68 -0.18 -10.17
CA GLU A 47 8.67 -1.17 -9.70
C GLU A 47 9.07 -0.95 -8.24
N PHE A 48 8.86 0.25 -7.71
CA PHE A 48 9.09 0.61 -6.32
C PHE A 48 8.06 1.64 -5.84
N LEU A 49 7.82 1.66 -4.52
CA LEU A 49 7.01 2.69 -3.89
C LEU A 49 7.93 3.78 -3.33
N SER A 50 7.63 5.04 -3.62
CA SER A 50 8.34 6.18 -3.04
C SER A 50 8.03 6.33 -1.54
N PRO A 51 9.02 6.70 -0.71
CA PRO A 51 8.78 6.92 0.71
C PRO A 51 7.77 8.04 0.95
N PRO A 52 6.86 7.88 1.93
CA PRO A 52 5.92 8.92 2.29
C PRO A 52 6.63 10.15 2.85
N PRO A 53 6.15 11.36 2.53
CA PRO A 53 6.75 12.60 3.00
C PRO A 53 6.45 12.80 4.50
N LYS A 54 7.26 13.61 5.19
CA LYS A 54 7.21 13.74 6.67
C LYS A 54 5.89 14.30 7.18
N GLU A 55 5.20 15.07 6.36
CA GLU A 55 3.91 15.70 6.61
C GLU A 55 2.81 14.66 6.91
N TRP A 56 2.99 13.40 6.47
CA TRP A 56 2.06 12.32 6.76
C TRP A 56 2.09 11.88 8.22
N ALA A 57 3.15 12.18 8.99
CA ALA A 57 3.33 11.67 10.33
C ALA A 57 2.14 11.96 11.26
N VAL A 58 1.64 13.21 11.25
CA VAL A 58 0.52 13.64 12.10
C VAL A 58 -0.76 12.92 11.69
N GLN A 59 -1.07 12.92 10.39
CA GLN A 59 -2.31 12.33 9.87
C GLN A 59 -2.32 10.81 10.03
N PHE A 60 -1.18 10.17 9.78
CA PHE A 60 -1.01 8.73 9.96
C PHE A 60 -1.24 8.35 11.42
N SER A 61 -0.66 9.08 12.38
CA SER A 61 -0.80 8.79 13.81
C SER A 61 -2.27 8.82 14.27
N VAL A 62 -3.07 9.75 13.74
CA VAL A 62 -4.51 9.82 14.00
C VAL A 62 -5.21 8.58 13.46
N LEU A 63 -5.02 8.25 12.18
CA LEU A 63 -5.67 7.10 11.54
C LEU A 63 -5.23 5.76 12.15
N ALA A 64 -3.93 5.64 12.45
CA ALA A 64 -3.32 4.45 13.03
C ALA A 64 -3.93 4.11 14.40
N ARG A 65 -4.20 5.13 15.23
CA ARG A 65 -4.82 4.95 16.54
C ARG A 65 -6.22 4.35 16.43
N ASP A 66 -7.02 4.82 15.48
CA ASP A 66 -8.40 4.37 15.30
C ASP A 66 -8.51 2.89 14.92
N VAL A 67 -7.44 2.33 14.36
CA VAL A 67 -7.37 0.93 13.90
C VAL A 67 -6.37 0.07 14.70
N GLY A 68 -5.85 0.58 15.82
CA GLY A 68 -4.96 -0.18 16.72
C GLY A 68 -3.54 -0.41 16.19
N ILE A 69 -3.02 0.47 15.33
CA ILE A 69 -1.62 0.43 14.89
C ILE A 69 -0.77 1.26 15.86
N GLU A 70 0.12 0.59 16.60
CA GLU A 70 0.98 1.21 17.63
C GLU A 70 2.34 1.70 17.10
N THR A 71 2.56 1.61 15.79
CA THR A 71 3.85 1.97 15.15
C THR A 71 3.74 3.24 14.31
N ASN A 72 4.87 3.76 13.83
CA ASN A 72 4.90 4.96 12.99
C ASN A 72 4.79 4.64 11.49
N TYR A 73 4.49 5.67 10.71
CA TYR A 73 4.29 5.56 9.26
C TYR A 73 5.52 4.99 8.52
N SER A 74 6.74 5.22 9.00
CA SER A 74 7.96 4.71 8.38
C SER A 74 8.08 3.19 8.55
N VAL A 75 7.73 2.67 9.73
CA VAL A 75 7.72 1.21 9.99
C VAL A 75 6.65 0.54 9.14
N VAL A 76 5.44 1.11 9.10
CA VAL A 76 4.35 0.61 8.29
C VAL A 76 4.68 0.65 6.79
N PHE A 77 5.23 1.76 6.31
CA PHE A 77 5.67 1.88 4.93
C PHE A 77 6.73 0.85 4.56
N LYS A 78 7.73 0.64 5.43
CA LYS A 78 8.77 -0.37 5.20
C LYS A 78 8.17 -1.77 5.07
N PHE A 79 7.24 -2.14 5.96
CA PHE A 79 6.54 -3.41 5.88
C PHE A 79 5.77 -3.57 4.55
N VAL A 80 5.01 -2.55 4.15
CA VAL A 80 4.28 -2.55 2.88
C VAL A 80 5.23 -2.63 1.69
N LEU A 81 6.35 -1.91 1.72
CA LEU A 81 7.36 -1.93 0.66
C LEU A 81 8.00 -3.32 0.53
N ASP A 82 8.37 -3.95 1.63
CA ASP A 82 8.98 -5.28 1.64
C ASP A 82 8.00 -6.34 1.13
N TRP A 83 6.73 -6.25 1.55
CA TRP A 83 5.69 -7.12 1.03
C TRP A 83 5.43 -6.89 -0.48
N TYR A 84 5.40 -5.63 -0.92
CA TYR A 84 5.22 -5.29 -2.34
C TYR A 84 6.36 -5.83 -3.20
N LYS A 85 7.62 -5.75 -2.73
CA LYS A 85 8.77 -6.37 -3.39
C LYS A 85 8.64 -7.89 -3.46
N HIS A 86 8.13 -8.53 -2.40
CA HIS A 86 7.86 -9.96 -2.42
C HIS A 86 6.82 -10.33 -3.48
N LEU A 87 5.73 -9.57 -3.58
CA LEU A 87 4.72 -9.73 -4.63
C LEU A 87 5.34 -9.59 -6.03
N LEU A 88 6.12 -8.52 -6.29
CA LEU A 88 6.78 -8.33 -7.58
C LEU A 88 7.73 -9.48 -7.93
N LYS A 89 8.51 -9.97 -6.96
CA LYS A 89 9.40 -11.11 -7.19
C LYS A 89 8.63 -12.38 -7.55
N LYS A 90 7.53 -12.66 -6.85
CA LYS A 90 6.65 -13.80 -7.13
C LYS A 90 5.90 -13.65 -8.45
N SER A 91 5.67 -12.42 -8.87
CA SER A 91 4.94 -12.15 -10.12
C SER A 91 5.65 -12.61 -11.38
N THR A 92 6.96 -12.78 -11.33
CA THR A 92 7.76 -13.37 -12.40
C THR A 92 7.49 -14.86 -12.56
N ASP A 93 7.04 -15.53 -11.50
CA ASP A 93 6.75 -16.97 -11.47
C ASP A 93 5.29 -17.28 -11.88
N PHE A 94 4.42 -16.27 -11.96
CA PHE A 94 3.04 -16.41 -12.41
C PHE A 94 3.01 -16.44 -13.94
N HIS A 95 3.05 -17.65 -14.52
CA HIS A 95 3.02 -17.90 -15.96
C HIS A 95 1.59 -17.88 -16.55
#